data_AF-A0A1I7XMW1-F1
#
_entry.id   AF-A0A1I7XMW1-F1
#
_cell.length_a   1.000
_cell.length_b   1.000
_cell.length_c   1.000
_cell.angle_alpha   90.00
_cell.angle_beta   90.00
_cell.angle_gamma   90.00
#
_symmetry.space_group_name_H-M   'P 1'
#
loop_
_entity.id
_entity.type
_entity.pdbx_description
1 polymer ?
#
loop_
_entity_poly.entity_id
_entity_poly.type
_entity_poly.pdbx_seq_one_letter_code
_entity_poly.pdbx_strand_id
1 'polypeptide(L)'
;MVTTWNRMSMVVDRYERLAICQLKDLRTFQKRVMQFPLEDSRSVRRQIHQLGDQLESGLKQLLAERENLDETSQELFDARVEPIRLVDEYEIFEIIMTYFIICGRYSQETDIKLNEAKVKAEEARLVADATARLNKEHVERANYDLQHGREQLKKALKHKTSQVLPSFSF
;
A
#
# COMPACT_ATOMS: atom_id res chain seq x y z
N MET A 1 -2.94 -5.63 -52.11
CA MET A 1 -1.79 -6.33 -52.74
C MET A 1 -1.58 -7.60 -51.93
N VAL A 2 -1.59 -8.77 -52.57
CA VAL A 2 -1.34 -10.04 -51.86
C VAL A 2 0.09 -10.02 -51.33
N THR A 3 0.25 -10.16 -50.02
CA THR A 3 1.56 -10.18 -49.36
C THR A 3 2.16 -11.57 -49.54
N THR A 4 3.43 -11.67 -49.96
CA THR A 4 4.09 -12.97 -50.08
C THR A 4 4.46 -13.52 -48.71
N TRP A 5 4.45 -14.85 -48.57
CA TRP A 5 4.87 -15.53 -47.33
C TRP A 5 6.24 -15.06 -46.83
N ASN A 6 7.22 -14.87 -47.72
CA ASN A 6 8.55 -14.39 -47.33
C ASN A 6 8.50 -13.03 -46.61
N ARG A 7 7.65 -12.11 -47.08
CA ARG A 7 7.50 -10.80 -46.45
C ARG A 7 6.75 -10.91 -45.12
N MET A 8 5.75 -11.78 -45.05
CA MET A 8 5.00 -12.05 -43.83
C MET A 8 5.85 -12.71 -42.75
N SER A 9 6.65 -13.71 -43.10
CA SER A 9 7.58 -14.37 -42.19
C SER A 9 8.54 -13.37 -41.52
N MET A 10 9.01 -12.34 -42.23
CA MET A 10 9.79 -11.27 -41.62
C MET A 10 9.00 -10.40 -40.63
N VAL A 11 7.70 -10.21 -40.87
CA VAL A 11 6.82 -9.48 -39.93
C VAL A 11 6.61 -10.32 -38.67
N VAL A 12 6.29 -11.61 -38.82
CA VAL A 12 6.16 -12.56 -37.72
C VAL A 12 7.44 -12.61 -36.88
N ASP A 13 8.61 -12.77 -37.50
CA ASP A 13 9.90 -12.82 -36.81
C ASP A 13 10.22 -11.53 -36.03
N ARG A 14 9.81 -10.36 -36.56
CA ARG A 14 10.00 -9.09 -35.86
C ARG A 14 9.10 -9.01 -34.64
N TYR A 15 7.84 -9.42 -34.78
CA TYR A 15 6.91 -9.47 -33.67
C TYR A 15 7.38 -10.46 -32.60
N GLU A 16 7.80 -11.67 -32.98
CA GLU A 16 8.31 -12.69 -32.05
C GLU A 16 9.51 -12.16 -31.24
N ARG A 17 10.46 -11.46 -31.89
CA ARG A 17 11.59 -10.84 -31.18
C ARG A 17 11.15 -9.74 -30.22
N LEU A 18 10.21 -8.89 -30.62
CA LEU A 18 9.62 -7.87 -29.75
C LEU A 18 8.96 -8.52 -28.53
N ALA A 19 8.13 -9.54 -28.77
CA ALA A 19 7.38 -10.24 -27.74
C ALA A 19 8.32 -10.86 -26.70
N ILE A 20 9.34 -11.60 -27.14
CA ILE A 20 10.36 -12.19 -26.26
C ILE A 20 11.04 -11.12 -25.38
N CYS A 21 11.40 -9.98 -25.95
CA CYS A 21 12.03 -8.89 -25.19
C CYS A 21 11.08 -8.32 -24.13
N GLN A 22 9.85 -7.99 -24.52
CA GLN A 22 8.88 -7.36 -23.61
C GLN A 22 8.41 -8.32 -22.51
N LEU A 23 8.20 -9.60 -22.83
CA LEU A 23 7.87 -10.64 -21.85
C LEU A 23 9.00 -10.84 -20.83
N LYS A 24 10.26 -10.78 -21.26
CA LYS A 24 11.42 -10.82 -20.36
C LYS A 24 11.45 -9.62 -19.41
N ASP A 25 11.13 -8.43 -19.89
CA ASP A 25 11.04 -7.22 -19.08
C ASP A 25 9.89 -7.33 -18.07
N LEU A 26 8.72 -7.79 -18.51
CA LEU A 26 7.57 -8.09 -17.65
C LEU A 26 7.91 -9.08 -16.52
N ARG A 27 8.61 -10.19 -16.83
CA ARG A 27 9.10 -11.13 -15.80
C ARG A 27 10.11 -10.47 -14.85
N THR A 28 10.94 -9.56 -15.35
CA THR A 28 11.87 -8.79 -14.50
C THR A 28 11.11 -7.91 -13.51
N PHE A 29 10.08 -7.20 -13.98
CA PHE A 29 9.21 -6.40 -13.12
C PHE A 29 8.47 -7.26 -12.09
N GLN A 30 7.90 -8.39 -12.51
CA GLN A 30 7.24 -9.35 -11.63
C GLN A 30 8.17 -9.80 -10.50
N LYS A 31 9.41 -10.22 -10.83
CA LYS A 31 10.39 -10.63 -9.82
C LYS A 31 10.74 -9.51 -8.86
N ARG A 32 10.93 -8.28 -9.37
CA ARG A 32 11.23 -7.12 -8.52
C ARG A 32 10.10 -6.84 -7.54
N VAL A 33 8.86 -6.87 -8.01
CA VAL A 33 7.67 -6.66 -7.17
C VAL A 33 7.51 -7.78 -6.13
N MET A 34 7.82 -9.03 -6.50
CA MET A 34 7.82 -10.16 -5.55
C MET A 34 8.90 -10.03 -4.47
N GLN A 35 10.09 -9.53 -4.82
CA GLN A 35 11.23 -9.41 -3.91
C GLN A 35 11.14 -8.15 -3.03
N PHE A 36 10.68 -7.04 -3.60
CA PHE A 36 10.60 -5.74 -2.95
C PHE A 36 9.20 -5.13 -3.13
N PRO A 37 8.23 -5.59 -2.35
CA PRO A 37 6.84 -5.19 -2.57
C PRO A 37 6.54 -3.72 -2.22
N LEU A 38 7.42 -3.10 -1.42
CA LEU A 38 7.41 -1.66 -1.16
C LEU A 38 7.90 -0.82 -2.37
N GLU A 39 8.56 -1.44 -3.35
CA GLU A 39 8.94 -0.80 -4.63
C GLU A 39 7.80 -0.84 -5.66
N ASP A 40 6.61 -1.33 -5.28
CA ASP A 40 5.40 -1.25 -6.08
C ASP A 40 4.95 0.21 -6.27
N SER A 41 5.65 0.89 -7.17
CA SER A 41 5.39 2.28 -7.52
C SER A 41 4.33 2.35 -8.61
N ARG A 42 3.56 3.44 -8.62
CA ARG A 42 2.67 3.77 -9.75
C ARG A 42 3.39 3.77 -11.09
N SER A 43 4.71 4.00 -11.10
CA SER A 43 5.55 3.95 -12.30
C SER A 43 5.70 2.51 -12.82
N VAL A 44 5.99 1.54 -11.96
CA VAL A 44 6.10 0.11 -12.32
C VAL A 44 4.75 -0.41 -12.82
N ARG A 45 3.64 -0.07 -12.15
CA ARG A 45 2.27 -0.35 -12.64
C ARG A 45 2.08 0.08 -14.08
N ARG A 46 2.41 1.34 -14.34
CA ARG A 46 2.22 1.95 -15.66
C ARG A 46 3.09 1.26 -16.72
N GLN A 47 4.33 0.91 -16.39
CA GLN A 47 5.23 0.20 -17.32
C GLN A 47 4.71 -1.20 -17.66
N ILE A 48 4.22 -1.96 -16.67
CA ILE A 48 3.61 -3.27 -16.89
C ILE A 48 2.40 -3.16 -17.82
N HIS A 49 1.48 -2.23 -17.55
CA HIS A 49 0.31 -2.01 -18.42
C HIS A 49 0.72 -1.59 -19.84
N GLN A 50 1.66 -0.66 -19.97
CA GLN A 50 2.14 -0.21 -21.29
C GLN A 50 2.76 -1.34 -22.11
N LEU A 51 3.56 -2.21 -21.49
CA LEU A 51 4.13 -3.37 -22.17
C LEU A 51 3.04 -4.39 -22.56
N GLY A 52 2.06 -4.63 -21.68
CA GLY A 52 0.90 -5.47 -22.00
C GLY A 52 0.09 -4.95 -23.19
N ASP A 53 -0.24 -3.65 -23.19
CA ASP A 53 -1.00 -3.01 -24.28
C ASP A 53 -0.21 -3.04 -25.60
N GLN A 54 1.12 -2.90 -25.55
CA GLN A 54 1.98 -2.98 -26.72
C GLN A 54 2.02 -4.39 -27.33
N LEU A 55 2.13 -5.43 -26.49
CA LEU A 55 2.05 -6.82 -26.92
C LEU A 55 0.69 -7.13 -27.56
N GLU A 56 -0.40 -6.79 -26.87
CA GLU A 56 -1.76 -7.04 -27.35
C GLU A 56 -2.04 -6.31 -28.68
N SER A 57 -1.63 -5.04 -28.77
CA SER A 57 -1.77 -4.27 -30.02
C SER A 57 -0.91 -4.84 -31.15
N GLY A 58 0.32 -5.28 -30.86
CA GLY A 58 1.21 -5.87 -31.85
C GLY A 58 0.67 -7.19 -32.40
N LEU A 59 0.13 -8.05 -31.52
CA LEU A 59 -0.50 -9.30 -31.91
C LEU A 59 -1.74 -9.06 -32.78
N LYS A 60 -2.61 -8.12 -32.38
CA LYS A 60 -3.80 -7.75 -33.17
C LYS A 60 -3.44 -7.27 -34.57
N GLN A 61 -2.40 -6.44 -34.68
CA GLN A 61 -1.89 -5.99 -35.98
C GLN A 61 -1.36 -7.16 -36.80
N LEU A 62 -0.57 -8.06 -36.20
CA LEU A 62 -0.06 -9.24 -36.88
C LEU A 62 -1.19 -10.13 -37.41
N LEU A 63 -2.21 -10.38 -36.60
CA LEU A 63 -3.37 -11.19 -36.97
C LEU A 63 -4.21 -10.51 -38.07
N ALA A 64 -4.33 -9.19 -38.07
CA ALA A 64 -5.04 -8.45 -39.11
C ALA A 64 -4.36 -8.60 -40.49
N GLU A 65 -3.03 -8.74 -40.52
CA GLU A 65 -2.28 -8.95 -41.77
C GLU A 65 -2.54 -10.33 -42.41
N ARG A 66 -3.13 -11.27 -41.68
CA ARG A 66 -3.51 -12.59 -42.19
C ARG A 66 -4.46 -12.49 -43.39
N GLU A 67 -5.39 -11.53 -43.39
CA GLU A 67 -6.36 -11.32 -44.47
C GLU A 67 -5.71 -10.92 -45.80
N ASN A 68 -4.46 -10.43 -45.76
CA ASN A 68 -3.70 -10.02 -46.94
C ASN A 68 -2.95 -11.18 -47.63
N LEU A 69 -3.06 -12.41 -47.10
CA LEU A 69 -2.39 -13.61 -47.58
C LEU A 69 -3.32 -14.50 -48.42
N ASP A 70 -2.75 -15.26 -49.35
CA ASP A 70 -3.44 -16.37 -50.01
C ASP A 70 -3.67 -17.56 -49.05
N GLU A 71 -4.60 -18.46 -49.38
CA GLU A 71 -4.99 -19.59 -48.51
C GLU A 71 -3.80 -20.45 -48.07
N THR A 72 -2.85 -20.75 -48.96
CA THR A 72 -1.67 -21.55 -48.63
C THR A 72 -0.74 -20.80 -47.66
N SER A 73 -0.53 -19.51 -47.89
CA SER A 73 0.24 -18.67 -46.97
C SER A 73 -0.45 -18.44 -45.63
N GLN A 74 -1.80 -18.45 -45.59
CA GLN A 74 -2.57 -18.36 -44.35
C GLN A 74 -2.38 -19.59 -43.47
N GLU A 75 -2.37 -20.81 -44.03
CA GLU A 75 -2.10 -22.03 -43.25
C GLU A 75 -0.69 -22.01 -42.63
N LEU A 76 0.32 -21.57 -43.40
CA LEU A 76 1.69 -21.40 -42.89
C LEU A 76 1.77 -20.33 -41.81
N PHE A 77 1.01 -19.24 -41.97
CA PHE A 77 0.92 -18.18 -40.98
C PHE A 77 0.32 -18.70 -39.67
N ASP A 78 -0.83 -19.37 -39.74
CA ASP A 78 -1.52 -19.90 -38.57
C ASP A 78 -0.63 -20.90 -37.82
N ALA A 79 0.01 -21.82 -38.53
CA ALA A 79 0.93 -22.79 -37.94
C ALA A 79 2.13 -22.13 -37.23
N ARG A 80 2.62 -20.99 -37.73
CA ARG A 80 3.77 -20.28 -37.16
C ARG A 80 3.39 -19.33 -36.02
N VAL A 81 2.22 -18.70 -36.10
CA VAL A 81 1.76 -17.68 -35.14
C VAL A 81 1.05 -18.32 -33.94
N GLU A 82 0.44 -19.48 -34.09
CA GLU A 82 -0.27 -20.17 -33.00
C GLU A 82 0.59 -20.36 -31.74
N PRO A 83 1.84 -20.85 -31.82
CA PRO A 83 2.69 -20.97 -30.63
C PRO A 83 2.98 -19.61 -29.96
N ILE A 84 3.10 -18.55 -30.75
CA ILE A 84 3.37 -17.19 -30.24
C ILE A 84 2.13 -16.67 -29.51
N ARG A 85 0.94 -16.85 -30.11
CA ARG A 85 -0.34 -16.45 -29.49
C ARG A 85 -0.54 -17.12 -28.14
N LEU A 86 -0.31 -18.43 -28.06
CA LEU A 86 -0.47 -19.19 -26.82
C LEU A 86 0.51 -18.74 -25.73
N VAL A 87 1.76 -18.43 -26.10
CA VAL A 87 2.76 -17.92 -25.15
C VAL A 87 2.40 -16.52 -24.66
N ASP A 88 2.05 -15.62 -25.57
CA ASP A 88 1.66 -14.24 -25.22
C ASP A 88 0.44 -14.25 -24.30
N GLU A 89 -0.63 -14.96 -24.66
CA GLU A 89 -1.85 -15.02 -23.83
C GLU A 89 -1.58 -15.61 -22.45
N TYR A 90 -0.82 -16.71 -22.36
CA TYR A 90 -0.55 -17.37 -21.09
C TYR A 90 0.39 -16.56 -20.19
N GLU A 91 1.54 -16.09 -20.71
CA GLU A 91 2.50 -15.33 -19.91
C GLU A 91 1.95 -13.96 -19.50
N ILE A 92 1.27 -13.24 -20.40
CA ILE A 92 0.65 -11.96 -20.06
C ILE A 92 -0.40 -12.17 -18.96
N PHE A 93 -1.26 -13.17 -19.10
CA PHE A 93 -2.28 -13.48 -18.09
C PHE A 93 -1.65 -13.85 -16.74
N GLU A 94 -0.64 -14.72 -16.73
CA GLU A 94 0.04 -15.13 -15.50
C GLU A 94 0.70 -13.94 -14.78
N ILE A 95 1.41 -13.09 -15.54
CA ILE A 95 2.14 -11.94 -14.99
C ILE A 95 1.16 -10.89 -14.45
N ILE A 96 0.11 -10.55 -15.21
CA ILE A 96 -0.90 -9.57 -14.78
C ILE A 96 -1.67 -10.09 -13.57
N MET A 97 -2.10 -11.36 -13.56
CA MET A 97 -2.83 -11.94 -12.42
C MET A 97 -1.97 -12.00 -11.17
N THR A 98 -0.71 -12.43 -11.29
CA THR A 98 0.24 -12.45 -10.16
C THR A 98 0.43 -11.06 -9.60
N TYR A 99 0.60 -10.07 -10.47
CA TYR A 99 0.75 -8.69 -10.07
C TYR A 99 -0.50 -8.14 -9.37
N PHE A 100 -1.70 -8.39 -9.92
CA PHE A 100 -2.96 -7.94 -9.33
C PHE A 100 -3.21 -8.54 -7.94
N ILE A 101 -2.92 -9.83 -7.78
CA ILE A 101 -3.06 -10.54 -6.50
C ILE A 101 -2.09 -9.96 -5.46
N ILE A 102 -0.83 -9.75 -5.84
CA ILE A 102 0.21 -9.24 -4.92
C ILE A 102 -0.10 -7.79 -4.54
N CYS A 103 -0.32 -6.90 -5.51
CA CYS A 103 -0.67 -5.50 -5.24
C CYS A 103 -1.96 -5.36 -4.42
N GLY A 104 -2.97 -6.21 -4.70
CA GLY A 104 -4.21 -6.27 -3.93
C GLY A 104 -3.97 -6.64 -2.47
N ARG A 105 -3.12 -7.65 -2.20
CA ARG A 105 -2.74 -8.02 -0.83
C ARG A 105 -1.94 -6.93 -0.14
N TYR A 106 -1.01 -6.28 -0.84
CA TYR A 106 -0.19 -5.20 -0.27
C TYR A 106 -1.00 -3.98 0.13
N SER A 107 -1.95 -3.55 -0.70
CA SER A 107 -2.84 -2.42 -0.37
C SER A 107 -3.65 -2.72 0.90
N GLN A 108 -4.20 -3.93 1.01
CA GLN A 108 -4.96 -4.34 2.19
C GLN A 108 -4.09 -4.37 3.44
N GLU A 109 -2.86 -4.88 3.35
CA GLU A 109 -1.96 -4.99 4.49
C GLU A 109 -1.49 -3.62 5.00
N THR A 110 -1.28 -2.64 4.11
CA THR A 110 -0.96 -1.26 4.50
C THR A 110 -2.13 -0.54 5.16
N ASP A 111 -3.36 -0.77 4.68
CA ASP A 111 -4.55 -0.18 5.27
C ASP A 111 -4.85 -0.75 6.66
N ILE A 112 -4.62 -2.06 6.84
CA ILE A 112 -4.72 -2.73 8.15
C ILE A 112 -3.72 -2.13 9.13
N LYS A 113 -2.43 -2.05 8.77
CA LYS A 113 -1.39 -1.47 9.65
C LYS A 113 -1.65 -0.01 9.99
N LEU A 114 -2.17 0.77 9.04
CA LEU A 114 -2.55 2.17 9.29
C LEU A 114 -3.71 2.25 10.29
N ASN A 115 -4.72 1.40 10.16
CA ASN A 115 -5.85 1.36 11.08
C ASN A 115 -5.43 0.90 12.48
N GLU A 116 -4.58 -0.12 12.59
CA GLU A 116 -4.00 -0.57 13.87
C GLU A 116 -3.22 0.57 14.55
N ALA A 117 -2.40 1.30 13.80
CA ALA A 117 -1.65 2.45 14.33
C ALA A 117 -2.59 3.56 14.83
N LYS A 118 -3.69 3.84 14.12
CA LYS A 118 -4.72 4.81 14.54
C LYS A 118 -5.42 4.37 15.83
N VAL A 119 -5.80 3.10 15.93
CA VAL A 119 -6.43 2.54 17.14
C VAL A 119 -5.49 2.67 18.33
N LYS A 120 -4.22 2.26 18.16
CA LYS A 120 -3.21 2.36 19.22
C LYS A 120 -2.95 3.80 19.66
N ALA A 121 -2.96 4.75 18.72
CA ALA A 121 -2.82 6.17 19.05
C ALA A 121 -4.01 6.71 19.84
N GLU A 122 -5.23 6.29 19.50
CA GLU A 122 -6.44 6.69 20.24
C GLU A 122 -6.51 6.06 21.63
N GLU A 123 -6.13 4.79 21.78
CA GLU A 123 -5.99 4.15 23.10
C GLU A 123 -4.98 4.89 23.98
N ALA A 124 -3.81 5.24 23.43
CA ALA A 124 -2.81 6.02 24.15
C ALA A 124 -3.35 7.39 24.58
N ARG A 125 -4.15 8.04 23.72
CA ARG A 125 -4.81 9.32 24.04
C ARG A 125 -5.78 9.17 25.20
N LEU A 126 -6.63 8.14 25.20
CA LEU A 126 -7.59 7.89 26.27
C LEU A 126 -6.90 7.58 27.60
N VAL A 127 -5.81 6.80 27.57
CA VAL A 127 -5.01 6.50 28.77
C VAL A 127 -4.36 7.78 29.32
N ALA A 128 -3.82 8.63 28.45
CA ALA A 128 -3.24 9.90 28.85
C ALA A 128 -4.30 10.84 29.49
N ASP A 129 -5.49 10.94 28.89
CA ASP A 129 -6.60 11.74 29.43
C ASP A 129 -7.07 11.21 30.78
N ALA A 130 -7.21 9.89 30.94
CA ALA A 130 -7.59 9.28 32.21
C ALA A 130 -6.53 9.54 33.30
N THR A 131 -5.25 9.40 32.95
CA THR A 131 -4.13 9.68 33.87
C THR A 131 -4.11 11.15 34.28
N ALA A 132 -4.36 12.07 33.34
CA ALA A 132 -4.42 13.50 33.62
C ALA A 132 -5.56 13.85 34.58
N ARG A 133 -6.74 13.22 34.43
CA ARG A 133 -7.88 13.40 35.34
C ARG A 133 -7.56 12.94 36.76
N LEU A 134 -7.01 11.73 36.91
CA LEU A 134 -6.63 11.21 38.23
C LEU A 134 -5.57 12.09 38.91
N ASN A 135 -4.57 12.54 38.17
CA ASN A 135 -3.56 13.45 38.71
C ASN A 135 -4.17 14.78 39.18
N LYS A 136 -5.11 15.33 38.41
CA LYS A 136 -5.83 16.55 38.80
C LYS A 136 -6.62 16.33 40.09
N GLU A 137 -7.36 15.23 40.20
CA GLU A 137 -8.12 14.89 41.42
C GLU A 137 -7.20 14.73 42.64
N HIS A 138 -6.05 14.07 42.48
CA HIS A 138 -5.07 13.92 43.56
C HIS A 138 -4.50 15.27 44.01
N VAL A 139 -4.20 16.17 43.08
CA VAL A 139 -3.73 17.53 43.40
C VAL A 139 -4.82 18.35 44.10
N GLU A 140 -6.06 18.27 43.64
CA GLU A 140 -7.20 18.95 44.27
C GLU A 140 -7.44 18.45 45.70
N ARG A 141 -7.39 17.14 45.92
CA ARG A 141 -7.53 16.54 47.26
C ARG A 141 -6.38 16.96 48.19
N ALA A 142 -5.14 16.91 47.71
CA ALA A 142 -3.99 17.35 48.50
C ALA A 142 -4.07 18.84 48.88
N ASN A 143 -4.52 19.69 47.95
CA ASN A 143 -4.74 21.12 48.22
C ASN A 143 -5.84 21.34 49.26
N TYR A 144 -6.95 20.59 49.18
CA TYR A 144 -8.01 20.63 50.17
C TYR A 144 -7.50 20.26 51.56
N ASP A 145 -6.77 19.16 51.68
CA ASP A 145 -6.21 18.69 52.96
C ASP A 145 -5.24 19.70 53.57
N LEU A 146 -4.38 20.32 52.74
CA LEU A 146 -3.46 21.38 53.17
C LEU A 146 -4.20 22.62 53.67
N GLN A 147 -5.23 23.07 52.96
CA GLN A 147 -6.05 24.21 53.38
C GLN A 147 -6.76 23.91 54.69
N HIS A 148 -7.41 22.75 54.79
CA HIS A 148 -8.13 22.33 55.98
C HIS A 148 -7.20 22.21 57.19
N GLY A 149 -6.04 21.57 57.03
CA GLY A 149 -5.01 21.47 58.07
C GLY A 149 -4.51 22.84 58.52
N ARG A 150 -4.29 23.78 57.60
CA ARG A 150 -3.89 25.16 57.93
C ARG A 150 -4.95 25.89 58.75
N GLU A 151 -6.23 25.69 58.46
CA GLU A 151 -7.33 26.29 59.24
C GLU A 151 -7.42 25.72 60.64
N GLN A 152 -7.28 24.39 60.79
CA GLN A 152 -7.25 23.75 62.10
C GLN A 152 -6.07 24.26 62.94
N LEU A 153 -4.88 24.38 62.35
CA LEU A 153 -3.71 24.95 63.01
C LEU A 153 -3.92 26.40 63.45
N LYS A 154 -4.53 27.24 62.59
CA LYS A 154 -4.88 28.62 62.96
C LYS A 154 -5.83 28.67 64.17
N LYS A 155 -6.83 27.78 64.22
CA LYS A 155 -7.77 27.68 65.35
C LYS A 155 -7.04 27.24 66.63
N ALA A 156 -6.20 26.21 66.54
CA ALA A 156 -5.42 25.71 67.68
C ALA A 156 -4.43 26.76 68.21
N LEU A 157 -3.75 27.49 67.32
CA LEU A 157 -2.88 28.62 67.68
C LEU A 157 -3.65 29.71 68.42
N LYS A 158 -4.80 30.16 67.89
CA LYS A 158 -5.65 31.15 68.58
C LYS A 158 -6.05 30.70 69.98
N HIS A 159 -6.47 29.44 70.12
CA HIS A 159 -6.85 28.86 71.42
C HIS A 159 -5.67 28.84 72.39
N LYS A 160 -4.47 28.43 71.93
CA LYS A 160 -3.26 28.40 72.75
C LYS A 160 -2.77 29.80 73.14
N THR A 161 -2.78 30.76 72.22
CA THR A 161 -2.43 32.17 72.52
C THR A 161 -3.39 32.78 73.53
N SER A 162 -4.69 32.42 73.49
CA SER A 162 -5.68 32.86 74.47
C SER A 162 -5.51 32.23 75.86
N GLN A 163 -4.90 31.04 75.95
CA GLN A 163 -4.54 30.41 77.23
C GLN A 163 -3.24 30.93 77.83
N VAL A 164 -2.28 31.35 77.00
CA VAL A 164 -0.95 31.81 77.45
C VAL A 164 -0.95 33.28 77.89
N LEU A 165 -1.90 34.08 77.42
CA LEU A 165 -2.10 35.46 77.87
C LEU A 165 -3.39 35.56 78.70
N PRO A 166 -3.37 35.20 79.99
CA PRO A 166 -4.45 35.65 80.87
C PRO A 166 -4.39 37.18 80.89
N SER A 167 -5.54 37.79 80.60
CA SER A 167 -5.80 39.22 80.67
C SER A 167 -5.01 39.91 81.78
N PHE A 168 -3.97 40.64 81.42
CA PHE A 168 -3.45 41.70 82.28
C PHE A 168 -4.49 42.82 82.24
N SER A 169 -5.41 42.76 83.21
CA SER A 169 -6.27 43.87 83.55
C SER A 169 -5.39 44.94 84.22
N PHE A 170 -5.27 46.10 83.58
CA PHE A 170 -4.74 47.31 84.22
C PHE A 170 -5.69 47.82 85.31
#